data_AF-A0A838Q3Y8-F1
#
_entry.id   AF-A0A838Q3Y8-F1
#
_cell.length_a   1.000
_cell.length_b   1.000
_cell.length_c   1.000
_cell.angle_alpha   90.00
_cell.angle_beta   90.00
_cell.angle_gamma   90.00
#
_symmetry.space_group_name_H-M   'P 1'
#
loop_
_entity.id
_entity.type
_entity.pdbx_description
1 polymer ?
#
loop_
_entity_poly.entity_id
_entity_poly.type
_entity_poly.pdbx_seq_one_letter_code
_entity_poly.pdbx_strand_id
1 'polypeptide(L)'
;MSFSSEPENPWSYVFLSFFRNNPAAIARDLKKRGRSELSWGNIALASFANTLFVMFLFNWRYVIFFFLPFFYLGHCFSYLNRYFRHYGADPDKPIAWGVSSYGRIYNWIFFYNAYHAEHHFRPKVHWTKMEAFHQQIAELQKREGTRVINHAHMLGFLDPNLPKRRGIQPSAPVSASN
;
A
#
# COMPACT_ATOMS: atom_id res chain seq x y z
N MET A 1 -13.99 -3.58 4.06
CA MET A 1 -12.67 -3.64 4.72
C MET A 1 -12.89 -3.04 6.10
N SER A 2 -13.05 -3.87 7.14
CA SER A 2 -13.21 -3.34 8.50
C SER A 2 -11.83 -2.86 8.95
N PHE A 3 -11.69 -1.54 9.14
CA PHE A 3 -10.50 -0.96 9.73
C PHE A 3 -10.52 -1.31 11.21
N SER A 4 -9.82 -2.37 11.61
CA SER A 4 -9.45 -2.55 13.01
C SER A 4 -8.64 -1.33 13.43
N SER A 5 -8.97 -0.76 14.59
CA SER A 5 -8.39 0.46 15.17
C SER A 5 -6.88 0.37 15.45
N GLU A 6 -6.26 -0.79 15.25
CA GLU A 6 -4.82 -0.96 15.37
C GLU A 6 -4.18 -1.37 14.04
N PRO A 7 -3.03 -0.76 13.68
CA PRO A 7 -2.28 -1.16 12.51
C PRO A 7 -1.77 -2.61 12.68
N GLU A 8 -2.03 -3.42 11.66
CA GLU A 8 -1.57 -4.80 11.58
C GLU A 8 -0.04 -4.89 11.73
N ASN A 9 0.50 -6.01 12.22
CA ASN A 9 1.95 -6.25 12.18
C ASN A 9 2.48 -6.11 10.74
N PRO A 10 3.57 -5.36 10.50
CA PRO A 10 4.08 -5.09 9.15
C PRO A 10 4.47 -6.37 8.41
N TRP A 11 5.04 -7.36 9.10
CA TRP A 11 5.48 -8.61 8.47
C TRP A 11 4.30 -9.49 8.08
N SER A 12 3.29 -9.60 8.96
CA SER A 12 2.04 -10.28 8.62
C SER A 12 1.35 -9.62 7.42
N TYR A 13 1.28 -8.29 7.42
CA TYR A 13 0.73 -7.54 6.29
C TYR A 13 1.50 -7.83 5.00
N VAL A 14 2.83 -7.75 5.03
CA VAL A 14 3.70 -7.91 3.86
C VAL A 14 3.63 -9.31 3.27
N PHE A 15 3.82 -10.35 4.09
CA PHE A 15 3.94 -11.72 3.59
C PHE A 15 2.58 -12.37 3.30
N LEU A 16 1.53 -11.98 4.03
CA LEU A 16 0.20 -12.59 3.87
C LEU A 16 -0.70 -11.83 2.89
N SER A 17 -0.45 -10.55 2.60
CA SER A 17 -1.31 -9.77 1.69
C SER A 17 -1.44 -10.39 0.29
N PHE A 18 -0.40 -11.09 -0.17
CA PHE A 18 -0.43 -11.83 -1.43
C PHE A 18 -1.58 -12.86 -1.49
N PHE A 19 -1.89 -13.50 -0.35
CA PHE A 19 -2.87 -14.58 -0.25
C PHE A 19 -4.26 -14.12 0.22
N ARG A 20 -4.47 -12.82 0.45
CA ARG A 20 -5.75 -12.29 0.96
C ARG A 20 -6.85 -12.17 -0.08
N ASN A 21 -6.48 -12.16 -1.35
CA ASN A 21 -7.43 -11.99 -2.45
C ASN A 21 -8.31 -13.24 -2.55
N ASN A 22 -9.63 -13.06 -2.41
CA ASN A 22 -10.60 -14.13 -2.58
C ASN A 22 -11.14 -14.13 -4.02
N PRO A 23 -10.83 -15.15 -4.85
CA PRO A 23 -11.28 -15.20 -6.24
C PRO A 23 -12.80 -15.16 -6.40
N ALA A 24 -13.54 -15.81 -5.48
CA ALA A 24 -14.99 -15.81 -5.49
C ALA A 24 -15.59 -14.43 -5.12
N ALA A 25 -14.91 -13.65 -4.28
CA ALA A 25 -15.31 -12.26 -4.02
C ALA A 25 -15.07 -11.38 -5.26
N ILE A 26 -13.90 -11.51 -5.90
CA ILE A 26 -13.55 -10.77 -7.12
C ILE A 26 -14.55 -11.08 -8.25
N ALA A 27 -14.86 -12.36 -8.49
CA ALA A 27 -15.82 -12.75 -9.52
C ALA A 27 -17.23 -12.20 -9.24
N ARG A 28 -17.67 -12.18 -7.97
CA ARG A 28 -18.95 -11.57 -7.58
C ARG A 28 -18.97 -10.06 -7.84
N ASP A 29 -17.89 -9.36 -7.54
CA ASP A 29 -17.83 -7.91 -7.77
C ASP A 29 -17.72 -7.55 -9.25
N LEU A 30 -17.00 -8.35 -10.06
CA LEU A 30 -17.00 -8.19 -11.53
C LEU A 30 -18.40 -8.44 -12.12
N LYS A 31 -19.11 -9.46 -11.64
CA LYS A 31 -20.47 -9.76 -12.08
C LYS A 31 -21.43 -8.60 -11.81
N LYS A 32 -21.28 -7.88 -10.69
CA LYS A 32 -22.07 -6.67 -10.37
C LYS A 32 -21.81 -5.52 -11.35
N ARG A 33 -20.57 -5.40 -11.85
CA ARG A 33 -20.17 -4.34 -12.80
C ARG A 33 -20.63 -4.61 -14.23
N GLY A 34 -20.94 -5.86 -14.56
CA GLY A 34 -21.57 -6.27 -15.80
C GLY A 34 -20.89 -7.46 -16.47
N ARG A 35 -21.56 -8.04 -17.48
CA ARG A 35 -21.05 -9.21 -18.22
C ARG A 35 -19.75 -8.93 -18.99
N SER A 36 -19.59 -7.70 -19.49
CA SER A 36 -18.37 -7.28 -20.19
C SER A 36 -17.16 -7.33 -19.24
N GLU A 37 -17.26 -6.71 -18.07
CA GLU A 37 -16.19 -6.68 -17.06
C GLU A 37 -15.80 -8.07 -16.57
N LEU A 38 -16.78 -8.96 -16.36
CA LEU A 38 -16.51 -10.36 -16.02
C LEU A 38 -15.78 -11.10 -17.14
N SER A 39 -16.19 -10.87 -18.41
CA SER A 39 -15.57 -11.50 -19.57
C SER A 39 -14.12 -11.01 -19.75
N TRP A 40 -13.88 -9.71 -19.65
CA TRP A 40 -12.54 -9.13 -19.69
C TRP A 40 -11.66 -9.64 -18.55
N GLY A 41 -12.18 -9.72 -17.33
CA GLY A 41 -11.47 -10.29 -16.19
C GLY A 41 -11.07 -11.75 -16.44
N ASN A 42 -11.96 -12.57 -16.98
CA ASN A 42 -11.67 -13.96 -17.34
C ASN A 42 -10.63 -14.06 -18.47
N ILE A 43 -10.73 -13.23 -19.50
CA ILE A 43 -9.76 -13.19 -20.62
C ILE A 43 -8.37 -12.80 -20.10
N ALA A 44 -8.27 -11.77 -19.25
CA ALA A 44 -7.01 -11.33 -18.66
C ALA A 44 -6.39 -12.42 -17.78
N LEU A 45 -7.20 -13.08 -16.95
CA LEU A 45 -6.75 -14.19 -16.10
C LEU A 45 -6.28 -15.39 -16.93
N ALA A 46 -7.05 -15.78 -17.95
CA ALA A 46 -6.70 -16.88 -18.85
C ALA A 46 -5.41 -16.58 -19.63
N SER A 47 -5.24 -15.34 -20.11
CA SER A 47 -4.04 -14.91 -20.83
C SER A 47 -2.79 -14.96 -19.94
N PHE A 48 -2.91 -14.49 -18.69
CA PHE A 48 -1.84 -14.58 -17.70
C PHE A 48 -1.48 -16.04 -17.38
N ALA A 49 -2.47 -16.89 -17.11
CA ALA A 49 -2.26 -18.30 -16.82
C ALA A 49 -1.63 -19.05 -18.02
N ASN A 50 -2.10 -18.78 -19.24
CA ASN A 50 -1.53 -19.37 -20.46
C ASN A 50 -0.07 -18.93 -20.66
N THR A 51 0.26 -17.67 -20.38
CA THR A 51 1.64 -17.17 -20.47
C THR A 51 2.55 -17.92 -19.50
N LEU A 52 2.13 -18.07 -18.24
CA LEU A 52 2.88 -18.84 -17.24
C LEU A 52 3.01 -20.32 -17.61
N PHE A 53 1.94 -20.91 -18.15
CA PHE A 53 1.96 -22.29 -18.62
C PHE A 53 2.95 -22.50 -19.76
N VAL A 54 2.93 -21.64 -20.78
CA VAL A 54 3.90 -21.67 -21.88
C VAL A 54 5.32 -21.49 -21.35
N MET A 55 5.57 -20.50 -20.49
CA MET A 55 6.89 -20.31 -19.85
C MET A 55 7.35 -21.56 -19.08
N PHE A 56 6.43 -22.23 -18.38
CA PHE A 56 6.71 -23.45 -17.65
C PHE A 56 7.09 -24.61 -18.58
N LEU A 57 6.40 -24.77 -19.71
CA LEU A 57 6.75 -25.77 -20.72
C LEU A 57 8.14 -25.54 -21.32
N PHE A 58 8.52 -24.28 -21.55
CA PHE A 58 9.86 -23.95 -22.07
C PHE A 58 10.96 -24.11 -21.01
N ASN A 59 10.74 -23.65 -19.77
CA ASN A 59 11.75 -23.73 -18.71
C ASN A 59 11.12 -23.70 -17.32
N TRP A 60 10.62 -24.85 -16.86
CA TRP A 60 10.01 -24.99 -15.54
C TRP A 60 10.95 -24.65 -14.38
N ARG A 61 12.26 -24.92 -14.52
CA ARG A 61 13.27 -24.58 -13.49
C ARG A 61 13.38 -23.08 -13.31
N TYR A 62 13.42 -22.33 -14.41
CA TYR A 62 13.38 -20.87 -14.36
C TYR A 62 12.10 -20.37 -13.66
N VAL A 63 10.95 -20.94 -14.02
CA VAL A 63 9.66 -20.53 -13.44
C VAL A 63 9.64 -20.75 -11.92
N ILE A 64 10.03 -21.94 -11.46
CA ILE A 64 9.97 -22.31 -10.04
C ILE A 64 11.05 -21.61 -9.21
N PHE A 65 12.31 -21.56 -9.69
CA PHE A 65 13.43 -21.12 -8.86
C PHE A 65 13.75 -19.62 -8.99
N PHE A 66 13.31 -18.96 -10.06
CA PHE A 66 13.64 -17.55 -10.29
C PHE A 66 12.39 -16.69 -10.42
N PHE A 67 11.50 -17.03 -11.36
CA PHE A 67 10.34 -16.18 -11.63
C PHE A 67 9.38 -16.10 -10.45
N LEU A 68 8.89 -17.23 -9.92
CA LEU A 68 7.90 -17.23 -8.83
C LEU A 68 8.45 -16.60 -7.54
N PRO A 69 9.68 -16.91 -7.08
CA PRO A 69 10.25 -16.26 -5.91
C PRO A 69 10.42 -14.76 -6.11
N PHE A 70 10.95 -14.32 -7.26
CA PHE A 70 11.13 -12.90 -7.54
C PHE A 70 9.78 -12.17 -7.66
N PHE A 71 8.79 -12.79 -8.29
CA PHE A 71 7.43 -12.27 -8.40
C PHE A 71 6.80 -12.07 -7.02
N TYR A 72 6.86 -13.09 -6.16
CA TYR A 72 6.36 -13.01 -4.79
C TYR A 72 7.08 -11.94 -3.96
N LEU A 73 8.41 -11.90 -4.01
CA LEU A 73 9.20 -10.90 -3.30
C LEU A 73 8.89 -9.48 -3.80
N GLY A 74 8.74 -9.29 -5.11
CA GLY A 74 8.31 -8.00 -5.69
C GLY A 74 6.95 -7.54 -5.15
N HIS A 75 6.00 -8.47 -4.99
CA HIS A 75 4.73 -8.17 -4.33
C HIS A 75 4.91 -7.82 -2.84
N CYS A 76 5.75 -8.55 -2.10
CA CYS A 76 6.08 -8.22 -0.71
C CYS A 76 6.65 -6.79 -0.59
N PHE A 77 7.58 -6.40 -1.47
CA PHE A 77 8.10 -5.04 -1.53
C PHE A 77 7.01 -3.99 -1.81
N SER A 78 6.06 -4.29 -2.70
CA SER A 78 4.91 -3.43 -2.98
C SER A 78 3.99 -3.27 -1.76
N TYR A 79 3.73 -4.35 -1.02
CA TYR A 79 2.95 -4.31 0.21
C TYR A 79 3.66 -3.53 1.32
N LEU A 80 4.97 -3.72 1.47
CA LEU A 80 5.79 -2.98 2.42
C LEU A 80 5.70 -1.47 2.14
N ASN A 81 5.84 -1.09 0.87
CA ASN A 81 5.68 0.29 0.44
C ASN A 81 4.27 0.82 0.73
N ARG A 82 3.22 0.05 0.41
CA ARG A 82 1.82 0.42 0.70
C ARG A 82 1.55 0.60 2.19
N TYR A 83 2.13 -0.24 3.03
CA TYR A 83 1.98 -0.18 4.48
C TYR A 83 2.54 1.14 5.04
N PHE A 84 3.80 1.45 4.73
CA PHE A 84 4.45 2.65 5.27
C PHE A 84 3.94 3.97 4.68
N ARG A 85 3.29 3.94 3.52
CA ARG A 85 2.57 5.09 2.96
C ARG A 85 1.35 5.52 3.78
N HIS A 86 0.87 4.69 4.70
CA HIS A 86 -0.26 5.01 5.58
C HIS A 86 0.01 4.73 7.07
N TYR A 87 1.18 4.20 7.41
CA TYR A 87 1.49 3.83 8.79
C TYR A 87 1.64 5.07 9.67
N GLY A 88 0.73 5.22 10.65
CA GLY A 88 0.70 6.38 11.53
C GLY A 88 0.16 7.65 10.88
N ALA A 89 -0.49 7.53 9.72
CA ALA A 89 -1.29 8.60 9.12
C ALA A 89 -2.63 8.76 9.88
N ASP A 90 -3.25 9.93 9.76
CA ASP A 90 -4.55 10.24 10.34
C ASP A 90 -5.63 10.07 9.26
N PRO A 91 -6.47 9.01 9.32
CA PRO A 91 -7.48 8.75 8.30
C PRO A 91 -8.66 9.74 8.35
N ASP A 92 -8.85 10.45 9.46
CA ASP A 92 -9.95 11.40 9.62
C ASP A 92 -9.60 12.78 9.03
N LYS A 93 -8.32 13.02 8.73
CA LYS A 93 -7.82 14.28 8.17
C LYS A 93 -7.32 14.07 6.74
N PRO A 94 -8.01 14.63 5.71
CA PRO A 94 -7.62 14.45 4.31
C PRO A 94 -6.17 14.81 3.98
N ILE A 95 -5.61 15.84 4.62
CA ILE A 95 -4.22 16.27 4.38
C ILE A 95 -3.17 15.40 5.09
N ALA A 96 -3.56 14.65 6.12
CA ALA A 96 -2.69 13.78 6.91
C ALA A 96 -2.99 12.28 6.67
N TRP A 97 -3.83 11.97 5.67
CA TRP A 97 -4.26 10.61 5.34
C TRP A 97 -3.15 9.71 4.78
N GLY A 98 -2.11 10.33 4.21
CA GLY A 98 -0.92 9.65 3.73
C GLY A 98 0.32 10.07 4.51
N VAL A 99 1.39 9.29 4.33
CA VAL A 99 2.74 9.58 4.80
C VAL A 99 3.58 9.92 3.58
N SER A 100 4.34 11.02 3.62
CA SER A 100 5.20 11.44 2.49
C SER A 100 6.69 11.24 2.77
N SER A 101 7.49 11.21 1.71
CA SER A 101 8.96 11.20 1.77
C SER A 101 9.53 12.12 0.70
N TYR A 102 10.44 13.00 1.09
CA TYR A 102 10.97 14.06 0.21
C TYR A 102 12.40 13.80 -0.28
N GLY A 103 12.85 12.54 -0.23
CA GLY A 103 14.16 12.16 -0.75
C GLY A 103 14.27 12.38 -2.26
N ARG A 104 15.28 13.15 -2.70
CA ARG A 104 15.42 13.59 -4.11
C ARG A 104 15.57 12.44 -5.10
N ILE A 105 16.47 11.50 -4.82
CA ILE A 105 16.72 10.33 -5.71
C ILE A 105 15.48 9.46 -5.80
N TYR A 106 14.85 9.18 -4.64
CA TYR A 106 13.64 8.37 -4.58
C TYR A 106 12.51 9.00 -5.40
N ASN A 107 12.26 10.30 -5.22
CA ASN A 107 11.22 10.97 -5.98
C ASN A 107 11.53 11.07 -7.48
N TRP A 108 12.78 11.30 -7.87
CA TRP A 108 13.13 11.39 -9.28
C TRP A 108 12.91 10.07 -10.02
N ILE A 109 13.36 8.94 -9.45
CA ILE A 109 13.19 7.61 -10.06
C ILE A 109 11.71 7.20 -10.13
N PHE A 110 10.91 7.60 -9.13
CA PHE A 110 9.52 7.18 -9.00
C PHE A 110 8.52 8.31 -9.30
N PHE A 111 8.87 9.26 -10.19
CA PHE A 111 7.96 10.31 -10.66
C PHE A 111 7.21 11.02 -9.52
N TYR A 112 7.93 11.41 -8.47
CA TYR A 112 7.40 12.12 -7.31
C TYR A 112 6.24 11.38 -6.60
N ASN A 113 6.18 10.05 -6.72
CA ASN A 113 5.17 9.22 -6.07
C ASN A 113 5.28 9.24 -4.54
N ALA A 114 6.44 9.62 -4.00
CA ALA A 114 6.64 9.66 -2.55
C ALA A 114 5.99 10.87 -1.87
N TYR A 115 5.49 11.84 -2.64
CA TYR A 115 4.57 12.89 -2.19
C TYR A 115 3.16 12.31 -1.98
N HIS A 116 3.07 11.22 -1.21
CA HIS A 116 1.87 10.38 -1.15
C HIS A 116 0.72 11.07 -0.40
N ALA A 117 0.99 11.80 0.68
CA ALA A 117 -0.01 12.61 1.36
C ALA A 117 -0.58 13.70 0.43
N GLU A 118 0.27 14.33 -0.37
CA GLU A 118 -0.11 15.34 -1.37
C GLU A 118 -1.02 14.73 -2.44
N HIS A 119 -0.66 13.54 -2.96
CA HIS A 119 -1.49 12.81 -3.93
C HIS A 119 -2.84 12.42 -3.35
N HIS A 120 -2.90 12.03 -2.08
CA HIS A 120 -4.17 11.76 -1.39
C HIS A 120 -5.00 13.03 -1.22
N PHE A 121 -4.37 14.16 -0.88
CA PHE A 121 -5.06 15.42 -0.67
C PHE A 121 -5.56 16.05 -1.98
N ARG A 122 -4.78 15.99 -3.06
CA ARG A 122 -5.13 16.52 -4.40
C ARG A 122 -4.65 15.57 -5.51
N PRO A 123 -5.40 14.49 -5.81
CA PRO A 123 -4.98 13.45 -6.76
C PRO A 123 -4.90 13.92 -8.22
N LYS A 124 -5.40 15.12 -8.53
CA LYS A 124 -5.37 15.70 -9.89
C LYS A 124 -4.10 16.50 -10.18
N VAL A 125 -3.25 16.76 -9.18
CA VAL A 125 -2.01 17.51 -9.42
C VAL A 125 -1.03 16.59 -10.17
N HIS A 126 -0.51 17.08 -11.29
CA HIS A 126 0.47 16.33 -12.07
C HIS A 126 1.77 16.16 -11.28
N TRP A 127 2.44 15.00 -11.43
CA TRP A 127 3.61 14.65 -10.64
C TRP A 127 4.77 15.64 -10.74
N THR A 128 4.95 16.29 -11.90
CA THR A 128 5.97 17.34 -12.09
C THR A 128 5.76 18.59 -11.26
N LYS A 129 4.56 18.79 -10.70
CA LYS A 129 4.18 19.95 -9.89
C LYS A 129 4.17 19.64 -8.39
N MET A 130 4.57 18.43 -7.97
CA MET A 130 4.47 17.99 -6.58
C MET A 130 5.30 18.81 -5.61
N GLU A 131 6.53 19.17 -5.97
CA GLU A 131 7.38 20.01 -5.13
C GLU A 131 6.74 21.39 -4.88
N ALA A 132 6.29 22.06 -5.95
CA ALA A 132 5.62 23.36 -5.86
C ALA A 132 4.31 23.28 -5.07
N PHE A 133 3.55 22.19 -5.26
CA PHE A 133 2.32 21.98 -4.51
C PHE A 133 2.58 21.73 -3.02
N HIS A 134 3.58 20.91 -2.69
CA HIS A 134 4.01 20.69 -1.31
C HIS A 134 4.38 22.01 -0.63
N GLN A 135 5.16 22.87 -1.30
CA GLN A 135 5.51 24.20 -0.77
C GLN A 135 4.27 25.05 -0.44
N GLN A 136 3.22 24.99 -1.28
CA GLN A 136 1.97 25.73 -1.04
C GLN A 136 1.19 25.24 0.19
N ILE A 137 1.32 23.96 0.55
CA ILE A 137 0.55 23.35 1.63
C ILE A 137 1.40 22.96 2.85
N ALA A 138 2.70 23.24 2.84
CA ALA A 138 3.65 22.78 3.85
C ALA A 138 3.26 23.24 5.27
N GLU A 139 2.84 24.50 5.42
CA GLU A 139 2.38 25.02 6.71
C GLU A 139 1.09 24.34 7.18
N LEU A 140 0.18 24.03 6.26
CA LEU A 140 -1.04 23.29 6.59
C LEU A 140 -0.74 21.85 6.98
N GLN A 141 0.16 21.17 6.26
CA GLN A 141 0.64 19.83 6.59
C GLN A 141 1.28 19.80 7.98
N LYS A 142 2.14 20.77 8.29
CA LYS A 142 2.78 20.91 9.60
C LYS A 142 1.75 21.14 10.71
N ARG A 143 0.78 22.03 10.49
CA ARG A 143 -0.30 22.32 11.45
C ARG A 143 -1.16 21.10 11.73
N GLU A 144 -1.51 20.34 10.70
CA GLU A 144 -2.38 19.17 10.82
C GLU A 144 -1.64 17.89 11.23
N GLY A 145 -0.32 17.93 11.31
CA GLY A 145 0.51 16.81 11.74
C GLY A 145 0.69 15.75 10.66
N THR A 146 0.67 16.13 9.37
CA THR A 146 0.96 15.21 8.26
C THR A 146 2.32 14.58 8.46
N ARG A 147 2.36 13.24 8.45
CA ARG A 147 3.55 12.47 8.73
C ARG A 147 4.50 12.45 7.53
N VAL A 148 5.80 12.56 7.82
CA VAL A 148 6.88 12.44 6.84
C VAL A 148 7.87 11.39 7.33
N ILE A 149 8.40 10.58 6.41
CA ILE A 149 9.48 9.63 6.69
C ILE A 149 10.75 10.02 5.93
N ASN A 150 11.91 9.80 6.56
CA ASN A 150 13.20 10.20 5.98
C ASN A 150 13.71 9.24 4.89
N HIS A 151 13.10 8.06 4.78
CA HIS A 151 13.52 7.01 3.86
C HIS A 151 12.45 6.76 2.79
N ALA A 152 12.81 5.99 1.76
CA ALA A 152 11.81 5.48 0.85
C ALA A 152 10.77 4.65 1.62
N HIS A 153 9.51 4.68 1.20
CA HIS A 153 8.44 3.98 1.93
C HIS A 153 8.72 2.49 2.16
N MET A 154 9.36 1.82 1.20
CA MET A 154 9.78 0.42 1.36
C MET A 154 10.81 0.21 2.48
N LEU A 155 11.50 1.26 2.91
CA LEU A 155 12.46 1.26 4.02
C LEU A 155 11.91 2.03 5.24
N GLY A 156 10.59 2.26 5.30
CA GLY A 156 9.97 3.03 6.38
C GLY A 156 10.18 2.43 7.77
N PHE A 157 10.51 1.14 7.87
CA PHE A 157 10.86 0.46 9.12
C PHE A 157 12.18 0.93 9.75
N LEU A 158 13.01 1.66 8.99
CA LEU A 158 14.26 2.27 9.47
C LEU A 158 14.06 3.70 9.98
N ASP A 159 12.85 4.27 9.85
CA ASP A 159 12.58 5.65 10.25
C ASP A 159 12.67 5.80 11.78
N PRO A 160 13.55 6.67 12.32
CA PRO A 160 13.73 6.80 13.77
C PRO A 160 12.48 7.36 14.47
N ASN A 161 11.58 8.00 13.73
CA ASN A 161 10.35 8.60 14.24
C ASN A 161 9.13 7.69 14.00
N LEU A 162 9.33 6.39 13.87
CA LEU A 162 8.25 5.39 13.81
C LEU A 162 7.33 5.48 15.03
N PRO A 163 6.01 5.68 14.84
CA PRO A 163 5.07 5.68 15.94
C PRO A 163 5.11 4.32 16.61
N LYS A 164 5.17 4.31 17.94
CA LYS A 164 5.03 3.05 18.68
C LYS A 164 3.66 2.47 18.34
N ARG A 165 3.64 1.19 17.94
CA ARG A 165 2.40 0.43 17.86
C ARG A 165 1.74 0.54 19.24
N ARG A 166 0.50 1.04 19.32
CA ARG A 166 -0.25 0.97 20.58
C ARG A 166 -0.31 -0.51 20.92
N GLY A 167 0.41 -0.91 21.96
CA GLY A 167 0.33 -2.26 22.49
C GLY A 167 -1.05 -2.43 23.10
N ILE A 168 -1.57 -3.66 23.08
CA ILE A 168 -2.75 -4.07 23.83
C ILE A 168 -2.60 -3.52 25.25
N GLN A 169 -3.30 -2.43 25.57
CA GLN A 169 -3.53 -2.12 26.97
C GLN A 169 -4.53 -3.16 27.45
N PRO A 170 -4.26 -3.89 28.55
CA PRO A 170 -5.30 -4.70 29.16
C PRO A 170 -6.48 -3.76 29.41
N SER A 171 -7.63 -4.06 28.83
CA SER A 171 -8.85 -3.32 29.09
C SER A 171 -9.03 -3.27 30.60
N ALA A 172 -9.00 -2.06 31.17
CA ALA A 172 -9.29 -1.88 32.58
C ALA A 172 -10.65 -2.54 32.88
N PRO A 173 -10.77 -3.31 33.99
CA PRO A 173 -12.01 -3.97 34.32
C PRO A 173 -13.11 -2.90 34.44
N VAL A 174 -14.17 -3.06 33.66
CA VAL A 174 -15.36 -2.22 33.74
C VAL A 174 -15.92 -2.38 35.14
N SER A 175 -15.80 -1.32 35.95
CA SER A 175 -16.47 -1.23 37.24
C SER A 175 -17.97 -1.25 37.01
N ALA A 176 -18.61 -2.37 37.36
CA ALA A 176 -20.05 -2.45 37.46
C ALA A 176 -20.50 -1.53 38.60
N SER A 177 -21.16 -0.42 38.27
CA SER A 177 -21.94 0.35 39.22
C SER A 177 -23.30 -0.33 39.39
N ASN A 178 -23.59 -0.73 40.64
CA ASN A 178 -24.91 -1.17 41.12
C ASN A 178 -25.94 -0.05 41.07
#